data_AF-A0A2Z6Q7E2-F1
#
_entry.id   AF-A0A2Z6Q7E2-F1
#
_cell.length_a   1.000
_cell.length_b   1.000
_cell.length_c   1.000
_cell.angle_alpha   90.00
_cell.angle_beta   90.00
_cell.angle_gamma   90.00
#
_symmetry.space_group_name_H-M   'P 1'
#
loop_
_entity.id
_entity.type
_entity.pdbx_description
1 polymer ?
#
loop_
_entity_poly.entity_id
_entity_poly.type
_entity_poly.pdbx_seq_one_letter_code
_entity_poly.pdbx_strand_id
1 'polypeptide(L)'
;MLNYKNEFDWQFSLEFLSNKTKFKKNQCNKEDTQERAYRIKNLMKELPTYKILNERNTNGITSKLCPRCEKEEETWEHIWVCEENEFSLRETIEEGIEIVIIKMKSKEEEEMKKEIKIVQDILCSFTEVLYGSSIILIKKTREWEMLRGIYNNRYNLISKKQEDQKIIKKLWEEIYDHIKKGFGTKDVAMLFN
;
A
#
# COMPACT_ATOMS: atom_id res chain seq x y z
N MET A 1 18.33 -6.32 -5.68
CA MET A 1 17.71 -5.08 -6.19
C MET A 1 18.68 -3.93 -5.86
N LEU A 2 19.32 -3.32 -6.85
CA LEU A 2 20.32 -2.27 -6.61
C LEU A 2 19.62 -0.97 -6.23
N ASN A 3 19.89 -0.43 -5.03
CA ASN A 3 19.41 0.87 -4.58
C ASN A 3 20.21 2.01 -5.25
N TYR A 4 20.26 2.02 -6.58
CA TYR A 4 21.16 2.82 -7.43
C TYR A 4 21.05 4.35 -7.19
N LYS A 5 20.01 4.81 -6.48
CA LYS A 5 19.79 6.23 -6.14
C LYS A 5 19.48 6.47 -4.66
N ASN A 6 19.58 5.45 -3.81
CA ASN A 6 19.15 5.52 -2.42
C ASN A 6 17.71 6.07 -2.24
N GLU A 7 16.81 5.76 -3.18
CA GLU A 7 15.43 6.30 -3.17
C GLU A 7 14.53 5.59 -2.17
N PHE A 8 14.81 4.32 -1.87
CA PHE A 8 13.95 3.50 -1.01
C PHE A 8 14.64 3.12 0.29
N ASP A 9 13.87 3.17 1.37
CA ASP A 9 14.23 2.57 2.66
C ASP A 9 13.97 1.06 2.56
N TRP A 10 14.92 0.34 1.97
CA TRP A 10 14.79 -1.11 1.82
C TRP A 10 14.75 -1.85 3.16
N GLN A 11 15.38 -1.31 4.19
CA GLN A 11 15.34 -1.92 5.52
C GLN A 11 13.90 -1.92 6.05
N PHE A 12 13.27 -0.76 6.11
CA PHE A 12 11.89 -0.66 6.57
C PHE A 12 10.92 -1.37 5.61
N SER A 13 11.11 -1.24 4.29
CA SER A 13 10.25 -1.90 3.30
C SER A 13 10.28 -3.42 3.46
N LEU A 14 11.45 -4.03 3.65
CA LEU A 14 11.57 -5.49 3.83
C LEU A 14 11.02 -5.94 5.19
N GLU A 15 11.20 -5.15 6.25
CA GLU A 15 10.58 -5.40 7.55
C GLU A 15 9.04 -5.39 7.43
N PHE A 16 8.50 -4.40 6.72
CA PHE A 16 7.07 -4.27 6.45
C PHE A 16 6.53 -5.46 5.65
N LEU A 17 7.15 -5.78 4.51
CA LEU A 17 6.74 -6.90 3.65
C LEU A 17 6.80 -8.25 4.37
N SER A 18 7.70 -8.38 5.35
CA SER A 18 7.88 -9.60 6.16
C SER A 18 7.04 -9.62 7.44
N ASN A 19 6.15 -8.64 7.65
CA ASN A 19 5.35 -8.43 8.87
C ASN A 19 6.16 -8.25 10.16
N LYS A 20 7.45 -7.91 10.06
CA LYS A 20 8.33 -7.66 11.23
C LYS A 20 8.02 -6.34 11.93
N THR A 21 7.27 -5.46 11.29
CA THR A 21 6.76 -4.23 11.94
C THR A 21 5.64 -4.54 12.94
N LYS A 22 4.93 -5.65 12.77
CA LYS A 22 3.86 -6.11 13.68
C LYS A 22 4.34 -7.16 14.69
N PHE A 23 5.25 -8.05 14.29
CA PHE A 23 5.72 -9.16 15.13
C PHE A 23 7.22 -9.15 15.37
N LYS A 24 7.64 -9.27 16.64
CA LYS A 24 9.06 -9.40 17.02
C LYS A 24 9.65 -10.80 16.78
N LYS A 25 8.80 -11.81 16.62
CA LYS A 25 9.17 -13.22 16.41
C LYS A 25 8.46 -13.76 15.17
N ASN A 26 9.09 -14.70 14.48
CA ASN A 26 8.49 -15.35 13.32
C ASN A 26 7.12 -15.95 13.68
N GLN A 27 6.10 -15.57 12.91
CA GLN A 27 4.76 -16.15 12.97
C GLN A 27 4.53 -17.01 11.73
N CYS A 28 3.74 -18.07 11.93
CA CYS A 28 3.35 -19.02 10.88
C CYS A 28 1.84 -19.30 10.88
N ASN A 29 1.04 -18.41 11.47
CA ASN A 29 -0.42 -18.54 11.39
C ASN A 29 -0.91 -18.24 9.95
N LYS A 30 -2.14 -18.64 9.66
CA LYS A 30 -2.73 -18.54 8.32
C LYS A 30 -2.83 -17.08 7.87
N GLU A 31 -3.29 -16.22 8.77
CA GLU A 31 -3.50 -14.79 8.51
C GLU A 31 -2.18 -14.08 8.17
N ASP A 32 -1.13 -14.30 8.96
CA ASP A 32 0.22 -13.77 8.72
C ASP A 32 0.81 -14.28 7.40
N THR A 33 0.61 -15.58 7.11
CA THR A 33 1.09 -16.18 5.86
C THR A 33 0.40 -15.58 4.65
N GLN A 34 -0.92 -15.41 4.70
CA GLN A 34 -1.69 -14.75 3.64
C GLN A 34 -1.29 -13.28 3.46
N GLU A 35 -1.08 -12.56 4.56
CA GLU A 35 -0.64 -11.16 4.55
C GLU A 35 0.72 -10.99 3.86
N ARG A 36 1.74 -11.78 4.26
CA ARG A 36 3.07 -11.75 3.62
C ARG A 36 2.98 -12.16 2.15
N ALA A 37 2.23 -13.21 1.83
CA ALA A 37 2.07 -13.68 0.46
C ALA A 37 1.45 -12.60 -0.43
N TYR A 38 0.42 -11.90 0.06
CA TYR A 38 -0.15 -10.74 -0.64
C TYR A 38 0.90 -9.65 -0.87
N ARG A 39 1.60 -9.21 0.18
CA ARG A 39 2.61 -8.14 0.13
C ARG A 39 3.73 -8.46 -0.87
N ILE A 40 4.25 -9.70 -0.84
CA ILE A 40 5.29 -10.16 -1.76
C ILE A 40 4.78 -10.23 -3.21
N LYS A 41 3.62 -10.84 -3.44
CA LYS A 41 3.02 -10.91 -4.79
C LYS A 41 2.75 -9.51 -5.34
N ASN A 42 2.27 -8.60 -4.50
CA ASN A 42 2.00 -7.22 -4.88
C ASN A 42 3.28 -6.46 -5.25
N LEU A 43 4.35 -6.60 -4.45
CA LEU A 43 5.66 -6.05 -4.79
C LEU A 43 6.14 -6.54 -6.16
N MET A 44 5.99 -7.84 -6.44
CA MET A 44 6.44 -8.49 -7.67
C MET A 44 5.50 -8.25 -8.86
N LYS A 45 4.35 -7.62 -8.66
CA LYS A 45 3.26 -7.49 -9.64
C LYS A 45 2.69 -8.84 -10.11
N GLU A 46 2.72 -9.84 -9.23
CA GLU A 46 2.24 -11.21 -9.45
C GLU A 46 0.96 -11.52 -8.64
N LEU A 47 0.13 -10.49 -8.38
CA LEU A 47 -1.21 -10.72 -7.87
C LEU A 47 -1.99 -11.60 -8.86
N PRO A 48 -2.97 -12.41 -8.38
CA PRO A 48 -3.72 -13.31 -9.24
C PRO A 48 -4.72 -12.55 -10.12
N THR A 49 -4.25 -11.82 -11.12
CA THR A 49 -5.11 -11.12 -12.10
C THR A 49 -5.67 -12.10 -13.13
N TYR A 50 -6.78 -11.80 -13.80
CA TYR A 50 -7.36 -12.67 -14.83
C TYR A 50 -6.37 -13.05 -15.92
N LYS A 51 -5.48 -12.14 -16.34
CA LYS A 51 -4.38 -12.46 -17.27
C LYS A 51 -3.51 -13.63 -16.77
N ILE A 52 -2.97 -13.50 -15.56
CA ILE A 52 -2.09 -14.50 -14.92
C ILE A 52 -2.84 -15.83 -14.72
N LEU A 53 -4.09 -15.78 -14.27
CA LEU A 53 -4.87 -16.98 -13.97
C LEU A 53 -5.27 -17.75 -15.23
N ASN A 54 -5.62 -17.03 -16.30
CA ASN A 54 -5.88 -17.59 -17.61
C ASN A 54 -4.60 -18.24 -18.19
N GLU A 55 -3.45 -17.55 -18.11
CA GLU A 55 -2.17 -18.09 -18.57
C GLU A 55 -1.74 -19.36 -17.81
N ARG A 56 -2.17 -19.51 -16.55
CA ARG A 56 -1.94 -20.70 -15.73
C ARG A 56 -2.97 -21.81 -15.95
N ASN A 57 -4.04 -21.57 -16.71
CA ASN A 57 -5.17 -22.49 -16.88
C ASN A 57 -5.78 -22.94 -15.54
N THR A 58 -5.96 -22.00 -14.61
CA THR A 58 -6.50 -22.26 -13.26
C THR A 58 -7.85 -21.58 -13.04
N ASN A 59 -8.61 -22.06 -12.04
CA ASN A 59 -9.87 -21.44 -11.57
C ASN A 59 -10.98 -21.32 -12.62
N GLY A 60 -10.93 -22.10 -13.71
CA GLY A 60 -11.94 -22.05 -14.78
C GLY A 60 -11.95 -20.75 -15.58
N ILE A 61 -10.92 -19.92 -15.47
CA ILE A 61 -10.85 -18.63 -16.16
C ILE A 61 -10.45 -18.82 -17.63
N THR A 62 -11.39 -18.53 -18.52
CA THR A 62 -11.22 -18.68 -19.98
C THR A 62 -10.87 -17.37 -20.70
N SER A 63 -10.99 -16.23 -20.03
CA SER A 63 -10.70 -14.90 -20.58
C SER A 63 -9.66 -14.15 -19.75
N LYS A 64 -8.84 -13.35 -20.43
CA LYS A 64 -7.88 -12.43 -19.79
C LYS A 64 -8.49 -11.07 -19.45
N LEU A 65 -9.70 -10.80 -19.93
CA LEU A 65 -10.36 -9.50 -19.79
C LEU A 65 -10.66 -9.20 -18.32
N CYS A 66 -10.64 -7.92 -17.97
CA CYS A 66 -11.06 -7.46 -16.66
C CYS A 66 -12.54 -7.78 -16.43
N PRO A 67 -12.90 -8.43 -15.30
CA PRO A 67 -14.29 -8.73 -14.98
C PRO A 67 -15.11 -7.48 -14.65
N ARG A 68 -14.47 -6.32 -14.40
CA ARG A 68 -15.16 -5.06 -14.13
C ARG A 68 -15.53 -4.35 -15.43
N CYS A 69 -14.55 -4.05 -16.29
CA CYS A 69 -14.81 -3.29 -17.51
C CYS A 69 -15.08 -4.14 -18.75
N GLU A 70 -14.67 -5.40 -18.78
CA GLU A 70 -14.77 -6.32 -19.93
C GLU A 70 -14.13 -5.81 -21.23
N LYS A 71 -13.33 -4.74 -21.17
CA LYS A 71 -12.73 -4.07 -22.35
C LYS A 71 -11.23 -4.33 -22.49
N GLU A 72 -10.49 -4.33 -21.38
CA GLU A 72 -9.02 -4.47 -21.36
C GLU A 72 -8.58 -5.77 -20.67
N GLU A 73 -7.35 -6.24 -20.93
CA GLU A 73 -6.75 -7.32 -20.14
C GLU A 73 -6.58 -6.90 -18.68
N GLU A 74 -7.02 -7.76 -17.74
CA GLU A 74 -6.75 -7.52 -16.32
C GLU A 74 -5.28 -7.79 -16.01
N THR A 75 -4.48 -6.74 -16.07
CA THR A 75 -3.09 -6.74 -15.62
C THR A 75 -2.96 -6.20 -14.21
N TRP A 76 -1.80 -6.41 -13.56
CA TRP A 76 -1.55 -5.82 -12.24
C TRP A 76 -1.67 -4.30 -12.25
N GLU A 77 -1.43 -3.60 -13.36
CA GLU A 77 -1.65 -2.15 -13.40
C GLU A 77 -3.12 -1.80 -13.59
N HIS A 78 -3.82 -2.52 -14.47
CA HIS A 78 -5.22 -2.26 -14.81
C HIS A 78 -6.15 -2.38 -13.58
N ILE A 79 -5.92 -3.33 -12.66
CA ILE A 79 -6.76 -3.47 -11.47
C ILE A 79 -6.87 -2.18 -10.63
N TRP A 80 -5.84 -1.32 -10.67
CA TRP A 80 -5.79 -0.09 -9.89
C TRP A 80 -6.32 1.15 -10.63
N VAL A 81 -6.47 1.06 -11.96
CA VAL A 81 -6.85 2.21 -12.81
C VAL A 81 -8.04 1.94 -13.72
N CYS A 82 -8.67 0.76 -13.58
CA CYS A 82 -9.89 0.39 -14.28
C CYS A 82 -10.94 1.50 -14.12
N GLU A 83 -11.55 1.91 -15.22
CA GLU A 83 -12.50 3.02 -15.24
C GLU A 83 -13.81 2.71 -14.50
N GLU A 84 -14.13 1.42 -14.36
CA GLU A 84 -15.29 0.93 -13.59
C GLU A 84 -15.01 0.79 -12.08
N ASN A 85 -13.82 1.21 -11.61
CA ASN A 85 -13.56 1.26 -10.17
C ASN A 85 -14.39 2.38 -9.53
N GLU A 86 -15.02 2.10 -8.39
CA GLU A 86 -15.82 3.07 -7.62
C GLU A 86 -15.00 4.29 -7.17
N PHE A 87 -13.71 4.05 -6.85
CA PHE A 87 -12.75 5.06 -6.43
C PHE A 87 -11.43 4.87 -7.17
N SER A 88 -10.78 5.98 -7.49
CA SER A 88 -9.39 5.98 -7.93
C SER A 88 -8.43 5.67 -6.77
N LEU A 89 -7.21 5.24 -7.11
CA LEU A 89 -6.15 5.05 -6.11
C LEU A 89 -5.92 6.30 -5.23
N ARG A 90 -6.04 7.49 -5.83
CA ARG A 90 -5.88 8.77 -5.13
C ARG A 90 -6.99 8.97 -4.10
N GLU A 91 -8.24 8.77 -4.50
CA GLU A 91 -9.39 8.92 -3.60
C GLU A 91 -9.33 7.91 -2.46
N THR A 92 -8.94 6.65 -2.72
CA THR A 92 -8.74 5.66 -1.66
C THR A 92 -7.64 6.05 -0.68
N ILE A 93 -6.57 6.69 -1.14
CA ILE A 93 -5.50 7.20 -0.27
C ILE A 93 -6.01 8.34 0.61
N GLU A 94 -6.74 9.28 0.02
CA GLU A 94 -7.30 10.43 0.72
C GLU A 94 -8.29 9.98 1.79
N GLU A 95 -9.18 9.03 1.46
CA GLU A 95 -10.07 8.38 2.42
C GLU A 95 -9.26 7.70 3.55
N GLY A 96 -8.18 7.00 3.21
CA GLY A 96 -7.29 6.37 4.20
C GLY A 96 -6.67 7.36 5.18
N ILE A 97 -6.22 8.52 4.68
CA ILE A 97 -5.68 9.61 5.51
C ILE A 97 -6.77 10.13 6.46
N GLU A 98 -7.97 10.40 5.94
CA GLU A 98 -9.08 10.92 6.74
C GLU A 98 -9.49 9.95 7.85
N ILE A 99 -9.63 8.66 7.52
CA ILE A 99 -9.96 7.61 8.48
C ILE A 99 -8.92 7.53 9.60
N VAL A 100 -7.62 7.65 9.27
CA VAL A 100 -6.55 7.65 10.30
C VAL A 100 -6.72 8.85 11.23
N ILE A 101 -6.93 10.05 10.69
CA ILE A 101 -7.12 11.27 11.49
C ILE A 101 -8.36 11.15 12.40
N ILE A 102 -9.47 10.62 11.88
CA ILE A 102 -10.71 10.41 12.64
C ILE A 102 -10.48 9.41 13.79
N LYS A 103 -9.87 8.25 13.50
CA LYS A 103 -9.55 7.23 14.52
C LYS A 103 -8.64 7.74 15.62
N MET A 104 -7.72 8.64 15.30
CA MET A 104 -6.86 9.27 16.30
C MET A 104 -7.69 10.25 17.14
N LYS A 105 -8.50 11.11 16.53
CA LYS A 105 -9.35 12.08 17.26
C LYS A 105 -10.38 11.44 18.19
N SER A 106 -10.87 10.25 17.87
CA SER A 106 -11.88 9.56 18.69
C SER A 106 -11.35 8.96 19.99
N LYS A 107 -10.04 8.94 20.21
CA LYS A 107 -9.42 8.42 21.44
C LYS A 107 -9.07 9.59 22.34
N GLU A 108 -9.75 9.72 23.49
CA GLU A 108 -9.60 10.85 24.43
C GLU A 108 -8.33 10.77 25.31
N GLU A 109 -7.23 10.24 24.79
CA GLU A 109 -5.98 10.07 25.52
C GLU A 109 -5.00 11.22 25.20
N GLU A 110 -4.35 11.79 26.22
CA GLU A 110 -3.38 12.90 26.04
C GLU A 110 -2.20 12.54 25.13
N GLU A 111 -1.78 11.28 25.11
CA GLU A 111 -0.76 10.78 24.18
C GLU A 111 -1.23 10.84 22.73
N MET A 112 -2.49 10.49 22.48
CA MET A 112 -3.09 10.57 21.14
C MET A 112 -3.20 12.02 20.65
N LYS A 113 -3.49 12.97 21.54
CA LYS A 113 -3.51 14.40 21.18
C LYS A 113 -2.16 14.89 20.65
N LYS A 114 -1.06 14.38 21.22
CA LYS A 114 0.31 14.67 20.73
C LYS A 114 0.56 14.04 19.37
N GLU A 115 0.20 12.77 19.19
CA GLU A 115 0.33 12.09 17.88
C GLU A 115 -0.46 12.83 16.79
N ILE A 116 -1.71 13.23 17.07
CA ILE A 116 -2.55 14.00 16.13
C ILE A 116 -1.87 15.29 15.71
N LYS A 117 -1.30 16.03 16.68
CA LYS A 117 -0.61 17.28 16.37
C LYS A 117 0.59 17.05 15.46
N ILE A 118 1.38 16.01 15.75
CA ILE A 118 2.49 15.62 14.87
C ILE A 118 1.97 15.29 13.48
N VAL A 119 0.91 14.48 13.36
CA VAL A 119 0.28 14.13 12.06
C VAL A 119 -0.14 15.40 11.31
N GLN A 120 -0.82 16.33 11.97
CA GLN A 120 -1.25 17.60 11.37
C GLN A 120 -0.06 18.43 10.88
N ASP A 121 1.02 18.49 11.65
CA ASP A 121 2.23 19.24 11.30
C ASP A 121 2.97 18.63 10.11
N ILE A 122 2.96 17.30 9.94
CA ILE A 122 3.66 16.60 8.85
C ILE A 122 2.81 16.38 7.59
N LEU A 123 1.48 16.48 7.69
CA LEU A 123 0.57 15.96 6.66
C LEU A 123 0.81 16.58 5.28
N CYS A 124 1.04 17.89 5.23
CA CYS A 124 1.30 18.60 3.97
C CYS A 124 2.59 18.08 3.30
N SER A 125 3.70 17.97 4.04
CA SER A 125 4.93 17.40 3.50
C SER A 125 4.79 15.90 3.16
N PHE A 126 3.99 15.15 3.92
CA PHE A 126 3.71 13.75 3.64
C PHE A 126 2.99 13.58 2.30
N THR A 127 1.95 14.37 2.02
CA THR A 127 1.20 14.31 0.77
C THR A 127 2.01 14.85 -0.41
N GLU A 128 2.83 15.89 -0.21
CA GLU A 128 3.80 16.36 -1.21
C GLU A 128 4.78 15.25 -1.63
N VAL A 129 5.27 14.47 -0.67
CA VAL A 129 6.11 13.30 -0.98
C VAL A 129 5.29 12.25 -1.73
N LEU A 130 4.10 11.90 -1.24
CA LEU A 130 3.27 10.83 -1.82
C LEU A 130 2.85 11.13 -3.26
N TYR A 131 2.47 12.37 -3.54
CA TYR A 131 1.90 12.79 -4.83
C TYR A 131 2.95 13.32 -5.82
N GLY A 132 4.19 13.50 -5.36
CA GLY A 132 5.30 13.81 -6.24
C GLY A 132 5.64 12.66 -7.20
N SER A 133 6.29 12.99 -8.32
CA SER A 133 6.74 11.99 -9.30
C SER A 133 7.75 11.01 -8.71
N SER A 134 7.61 9.74 -9.07
CA SER A 134 8.62 8.71 -8.78
C SER A 134 9.80 8.86 -9.72
N ILE A 135 11.01 8.73 -9.17
CA ILE A 135 12.25 8.71 -9.95
C ILE A 135 12.54 7.30 -10.50
N ILE A 136 11.93 6.27 -9.89
CA ILE A 136 12.13 4.87 -10.22
C ILE A 136 11.01 4.35 -11.13
N LEU A 137 9.77 4.72 -10.85
CA LEU A 137 8.59 4.35 -11.63
C LEU A 137 8.29 5.45 -12.66
N ILE A 138 8.78 5.26 -13.88
CA ILE A 138 8.63 6.22 -14.98
C ILE A 138 7.15 6.56 -15.21
N LYS A 139 6.82 7.85 -15.31
CA LYS A 139 5.46 8.39 -15.50
C LYS A 139 4.46 8.03 -14.39
N LYS A 140 4.94 7.58 -13.23
CA LYS A 140 4.12 7.32 -12.04
C LYS A 140 4.52 8.24 -10.89
N THR A 141 3.60 8.45 -9.98
CA THR A 141 3.75 9.14 -8.69
C THR A 141 4.23 8.16 -7.61
N ARG A 142 4.65 8.66 -6.44
CA ARG A 142 5.11 7.80 -5.33
C ARG A 142 3.98 7.04 -4.64
N GLU A 143 2.73 7.40 -4.87
CA GLU A 143 1.59 6.57 -4.48
C GLU A 143 1.65 5.16 -5.08
N TRP A 144 2.26 4.98 -6.26
CA TRP A 144 2.52 3.67 -6.84
C TRP A 144 3.64 2.90 -6.14
N GLU A 145 4.57 3.60 -5.48
CA GLU A 145 5.58 2.99 -4.61
C GLU A 145 4.92 2.48 -3.33
N MET A 146 4.09 3.33 -2.71
CA MET A 146 3.26 2.97 -1.55
C MET A 146 2.37 1.77 -1.88
N LEU A 147 1.65 1.82 -3.00
CA LEU A 147 0.81 0.72 -3.47
C LEU A 147 1.54 -0.61 -3.54
N ARG A 148 2.84 -0.63 -3.88
CA ARG A 148 3.68 -1.84 -3.94
C ARG A 148 4.27 -2.26 -2.59
N GLY A 149 4.00 -1.52 -1.52
CA GLY A 149 4.58 -1.74 -0.21
C GLY A 149 6.03 -1.27 -0.09
N ILE A 150 6.44 -0.29 -0.91
CA ILE A 150 7.80 0.27 -0.92
C ILE A 150 7.80 1.64 -0.25
N TYR A 151 8.63 1.81 0.78
CA TYR A 151 8.77 3.07 1.51
C TYR A 151 9.88 3.93 0.92
N ASN A 152 9.54 5.19 0.62
CA ASN A 152 10.47 6.14 0.01
C ASN A 152 11.31 6.88 1.08
N ASN A 153 12.61 7.00 0.87
CA ASN A 153 13.52 7.69 1.79
C ASN A 153 13.18 9.18 1.98
N ARG A 154 12.44 9.81 1.06
CA ARG A 154 11.98 11.19 1.21
C ARG A 154 11.08 11.39 2.43
N TYR A 155 10.36 10.37 2.87
CA TYR A 155 9.59 10.46 4.11
C TYR A 155 10.49 10.67 5.34
N ASN A 156 11.70 10.09 5.34
CA ASN A 156 12.69 10.28 6.40
C ASN A 156 13.27 11.70 6.43
N LEU A 157 13.03 12.51 5.39
CA LEU A 157 13.46 13.91 5.30
C LEU A 157 12.43 14.89 5.86
N ILE A 158 11.18 14.45 6.08
CA ILE A 158 10.09 15.30 6.59
C ILE A 158 10.42 15.80 8.00
N SER A 159 11.01 14.93 8.84
CA SER A 159 11.46 15.31 10.18
C SER A 159 12.70 14.52 10.60
N LYS A 160 13.57 15.19 11.37
CA LYS A 160 14.73 14.58 12.03
C LYS A 160 14.39 14.03 13.42
N LYS A 161 13.21 14.36 13.97
CA LYS A 161 12.80 13.88 15.29
C LYS A 161 12.40 12.40 15.19
N GLN A 162 12.94 11.58 16.09
CA GLN A 162 12.67 10.14 16.10
C GLN A 162 11.18 9.83 16.34
N GLU A 163 10.49 10.66 17.13
CA GLU A 163 9.06 10.54 17.39
C GLU A 163 8.24 10.74 16.09
N ASP A 164 8.46 11.86 15.40
CA ASP A 164 7.82 12.14 14.11
C ASP A 164 8.08 11.04 13.07
N GLN A 165 9.32 10.52 12.99
CA GLN A 165 9.65 9.42 12.07
C GLN A 165 8.85 8.15 12.35
N LYS A 166 8.59 7.83 13.63
CA LYS A 166 7.73 6.69 14.00
C LYS A 166 6.29 6.95 13.56
N ILE A 167 5.77 8.17 13.76
CA ILE A 167 4.42 8.56 13.35
C ILE A 167 4.27 8.53 11.83
N ILE A 168 5.26 9.00 11.07
CA ILE A 168 5.26 8.94 9.60
C ILE A 168 5.17 7.48 9.13
N LYS A 169 5.95 6.56 9.72
CA LYS A 169 5.91 5.13 9.39
C LYS A 169 4.55 4.51 9.72
N LYS A 170 4.00 4.80 10.91
CA LYS A 170 2.67 4.35 11.34
C LYS A 170 1.57 4.86 10.39
N LEU A 171 1.59 6.14 10.03
CA LEU A 171 0.66 6.74 9.07
C LEU A 171 0.75 6.04 7.71
N TRP A 172 1.96 5.81 7.20
CA TRP A 172 2.19 5.13 5.94
C TRP A 172 1.65 3.69 5.95
N GLU A 173 1.87 2.93 7.03
CA GLU A 173 1.37 1.56 7.17
C GLU A 173 -0.17 1.49 7.22
N GLU A 174 -0.80 2.40 7.95
CA GLU A 174 -2.27 2.46 8.06
C GLU A 174 -2.92 2.82 6.71
N ILE A 175 -2.34 3.75 5.96
CA ILE A 175 -2.81 4.10 4.61
C ILE A 175 -2.64 2.90 3.66
N TYR A 176 -1.49 2.21 3.70
CA TYR A 176 -1.30 0.99 2.91
C TYR A 176 -2.35 -0.08 3.23
N ASP A 177 -2.58 -0.35 4.50
CA ASP A 177 -3.56 -1.35 4.94
C ASP A 177 -4.99 -0.93 4.54
N HIS A 178 -5.27 0.38 4.43
CA HIS A 178 -6.53 0.89 3.88
C HIS A 178 -6.64 0.68 2.36
N ILE A 179 -5.62 1.04 1.56
CA ILE A 179 -5.58 0.76 0.11
C ILE A 179 -5.83 -0.73 -0.14
N LYS A 180 -5.14 -1.60 0.60
CA LYS A 180 -5.31 -3.05 0.48
C LYS A 180 -6.77 -3.48 0.70
N LYS A 181 -7.48 -2.89 1.68
CA LYS A 181 -8.87 -3.24 1.99
C LYS A 181 -9.83 -2.72 0.93
N GLY A 182 -9.63 -1.49 0.44
CA GLY A 182 -10.49 -0.86 -0.56
C GLY A 182 -10.56 -1.66 -1.86
N PHE A 183 -9.42 -2.19 -2.32
CA PHE A 183 -9.33 -2.96 -3.57
C PHE A 183 -9.33 -4.48 -3.38
N GLY A 184 -8.88 -4.98 -2.22
CA GLY A 184 -8.68 -6.42 -1.98
C GLY A 184 -9.92 -7.20 -1.57
N THR A 185 -11.06 -6.55 -1.30
CA THR A 185 -12.24 -7.21 -0.73
C THR A 185 -13.38 -7.48 -1.72
N LYS A 186 -13.45 -6.77 -2.86
CA LYS A 186 -14.56 -6.96 -3.81
C LYS A 186 -14.29 -8.05 -4.88
N ASP A 187 -13.05 -8.21 -5.39
CA ASP A 187 -12.79 -9.17 -6.48
C ASP A 187 -11.58 -10.13 -6.28
N VAL A 188 -10.53 -9.72 -5.56
CA VAL A 188 -9.29 -10.54 -5.43
C VAL A 188 -9.38 -11.59 -4.32
N ALA A 189 -10.33 -11.44 -3.39
CA ALA A 189 -10.51 -12.36 -2.26
C ALA A 189 -10.93 -13.78 -2.69
N MET A 190 -11.51 -13.96 -3.88
CA MET A 190 -11.85 -15.29 -4.41
C MET A 190 -10.64 -16.14 -4.80
N LEU A 191 -9.42 -15.58 -4.78
CA LEU A 191 -8.23 -16.22 -5.37
C LEU A 191 -7.14 -16.55 -4.34
N PHE A 192 -7.41 -16.32 -3.06
CA PHE A 192 -6.53 -16.65 -1.93
C PHE A 192 -7.15 -17.66 -0.94
N ASN A 193 -8.27 -18.27 -1.30
CA ASN A 193 -8.88 -19.41 -0.58
C ASN A 193 -8.18 -20.72 -0.91
#